data_AF-A0A935YR77-F1
#
_entry.id   AF-A0A935YR77-F1
#
_cell.length_a   1.000
_cell.length_b   1.000
_cell.length_c   1.000
_cell.angle_alpha   90.00
_cell.angle_beta   90.00
_cell.angle_gamma   90.00
#
_symmetry.space_group_name_H-M   'P 1'
#
loop_
_entity.id
_entity.type
_entity.pdbx_description
1 polymer ?
#
loop_
_entity_poly.entity_id
_entity_poly.type
_entity_poly.pdbx_seq_one_letter_code
_entity_poly.pdbx_strand_id
1 'polypeptide(L)'
;MTTTNLEQLLEETQRVRARVADEGETILSRWRAMPNGDFDRDGMGNLAHYLSFRTMDLRPLQKSLVAVGLLGLGRCESRVMPTLDSVLANLDQLTRKAGTIERPSVEAFWSGMHCSSARPTSCWERRSKVVRRASCDSLGQGSQR
;
A
#
# COMPACT_ATOMS: atom_id res chain seq x y z
N MET A 1 -11.36 -12.65 -23.99
CA MET A 1 -11.64 -11.57 -23.02
C MET A 1 -11.98 -12.24 -21.70
N THR A 2 -11.08 -12.25 -20.72
CA THR A 2 -11.33 -12.88 -19.43
C THR A 2 -12.32 -12.02 -18.66
N THR A 3 -13.57 -12.47 -18.57
CA THR A 3 -14.58 -11.89 -17.69
C THR A 3 -14.04 -11.92 -16.26
N THR A 4 -13.80 -10.78 -15.65
CA THR A 4 -13.37 -10.70 -14.25
C THR A 4 -14.49 -11.19 -13.35
N ASN A 5 -14.34 -12.38 -12.77
CA ASN A 5 -15.30 -12.90 -11.80
C ASN A 5 -15.10 -12.19 -10.45
N LEU A 6 -16.11 -11.44 -10.01
CA LEU A 6 -16.08 -10.66 -8.77
C LEU A 6 -15.95 -11.53 -7.51
N GLU A 7 -16.51 -12.75 -7.51
CA GLU A 7 -16.41 -13.66 -6.37
C GLU A 7 -15.00 -14.21 -6.22
N GLN A 8 -14.37 -14.59 -7.34
CA GLN A 8 -12.96 -15.00 -7.34
C GLN A 8 -12.04 -13.85 -6.91
N LEU A 9 -12.36 -12.63 -7.33
CA LEU A 9 -11.61 -11.44 -6.94
C LEU A 9 -11.73 -11.14 -5.45
N LEU A 10 -12.93 -11.33 -4.88
CA LEU A 10 -13.18 -11.22 -3.45
C LEU A 10 -12.38 -12.26 -2.67
N GLU A 11 -12.48 -13.53 -3.05
CA GLU A 11 -11.74 -14.64 -2.40
C GLU A 11 -10.24 -14.42 -2.45
N GLU A 12 -9.69 -14.00 -3.59
CA GLU A 12 -8.26 -13.75 -3.72
C GLU A 12 -7.82 -12.56 -2.85
N THR A 13 -8.63 -11.51 -2.78
CA THR A 13 -8.35 -10.37 -1.90
C THR A 13 -8.42 -10.77 -0.43
N GLN A 14 -9.35 -11.65 -0.04
CA GLN A 14 -9.44 -12.20 1.32
C GLN A 14 -8.20 -13.02 1.67
N ARG A 15 -7.71 -13.85 0.73
CA ARG A 15 -6.47 -14.62 0.91
C ARG A 15 -5.26 -13.72 1.11
N VAL A 16 -5.10 -12.68 0.29
CA VAL A 16 -4.01 -11.72 0.44
C VAL A 16 -4.07 -11.04 1.81
N ARG A 17 -5.26 -10.58 2.23
CA ARG A 17 -5.44 -9.96 3.54
C ARG A 17 -5.08 -10.90 4.69
N ALA A 18 -5.59 -12.14 4.68
CA ALA A 18 -5.30 -13.11 5.72
C ALA A 18 -3.79 -13.37 5.83
N ARG A 19 -3.14 -13.59 4.69
CA ARG A 19 -1.70 -13.83 4.65
C ARG A 19 -0.87 -12.63 5.15
N VAL A 20 -1.26 -11.40 4.80
CA VAL A 20 -0.61 -10.18 5.30
C VAL A 20 -0.79 -10.00 6.81
N ALA A 21 -1.95 -10.37 7.35
CA ALA A 21 -2.19 -10.36 8.78
C ALA A 21 -1.31 -11.39 9.51
N ASP A 22 -1.30 -12.63 9.03
CA ASP A 22 -0.58 -13.74 9.68
C ASP A 22 0.95 -13.56 9.63
N GLU A 23 1.50 -13.29 8.44
CA GLU A 23 2.94 -13.05 8.28
C GLU A 23 3.36 -11.74 8.96
N GLY A 24 2.51 -10.71 8.91
CA GLY A 24 2.74 -9.44 9.59
C GLY A 24 2.83 -9.62 11.12
N GLU A 25 1.91 -10.38 11.72
CA GLU A 25 1.97 -10.66 13.16
C GLU A 25 3.19 -11.50 13.53
N THR A 26 3.61 -12.43 12.66
CA THR A 26 4.84 -13.20 12.84
C THR A 26 6.07 -12.30 12.87
N ILE A 27 6.17 -11.35 11.92
CA ILE A 27 7.27 -10.36 11.86
C ILE A 27 7.24 -9.46 13.11
N LEU A 28 6.06 -8.94 13.45
CA LEU A 28 5.87 -8.03 14.57
C LEU A 28 6.21 -8.69 15.91
N SER A 29 5.82 -9.95 16.09
CA SER A 29 6.16 -10.73 17.29
C SER A 29 7.67 -10.90 17.46
N ARG A 30 8.41 -11.12 16.37
CA ARG A 30 9.89 -11.18 16.42
C ARG A 30 10.49 -9.84 16.82
N TRP A 31 9.95 -8.73 16.32
CA TRP A 31 10.43 -7.40 16.68
C TRP A 31 10.15 -7.05 18.15
N ARG A 32 8.97 -7.41 18.65
CA ARG A 32 8.58 -7.22 20.08
C ARG A 32 9.48 -8.01 21.04
N ALA A 33 10.08 -9.11 20.58
CA ALA A 33 11.01 -9.91 21.38
C ALA A 33 12.45 -9.36 21.41
N MET A 34 12.78 -8.32 20.62
CA MET A 34 14.12 -7.74 20.60
C MET A 34 14.35 -6.79 21.79
N PRO A 35 15.53 -6.83 22.44
CA PRO A 35 15.89 -5.85 23.47
C PRO A 35 15.93 -4.42 22.87
N ASN A 36 15.36 -3.44 23.58
CA ASN A 36 15.27 -2.01 23.20
C ASN A 36 14.19 -1.64 22.15
N GLY A 37 13.06 -2.34 22.13
CA GLY A 37 11.93 -2.10 21.24
C GLY A 37 11.07 -0.85 21.53
N ASP A 38 11.68 0.32 21.79
CA ASP A 38 10.96 1.60 21.90
C ASP A 38 10.65 2.17 20.51
N PHE A 39 9.77 1.48 19.78
CA PHE A 39 9.25 1.94 18.50
C PHE A 39 7.76 2.23 18.61
N ASP A 40 7.29 3.17 17.78
CA ASP A 40 5.86 3.40 17.60
C ASP A 40 5.15 2.10 17.18
N ARG A 41 4.18 1.66 17.98
CA ARG A 41 3.48 0.38 17.81
C ARG A 41 2.71 0.34 16.49
N ASP A 42 2.11 1.46 16.10
CA ASP A 42 1.29 1.54 14.90
C ASP A 42 2.16 1.56 13.63
N GLY A 43 3.24 2.35 13.64
CA GLY A 43 4.25 2.34 12.58
C GLY A 43 4.91 0.98 12.39
N MET A 44 5.23 0.26 13.48
CA MET A 44 5.75 -1.10 13.40
C MET A 44 4.73 -2.08 12.83
N GLY A 45 3.48 -2.02 13.26
CA GLY A 45 2.42 -2.90 12.73
C GLY A 45 2.26 -2.72 11.22
N ASN A 46 2.13 -1.48 10.75
CA ASN A 46 2.04 -1.22 9.31
C ASN A 46 3.30 -1.64 8.55
N LEU A 47 4.50 -1.44 9.11
CA LEU A 47 5.73 -1.89 8.47
C LEU A 47 5.77 -3.42 8.35
N ALA A 48 5.36 -4.16 9.38
CA ALA A 48 5.32 -5.61 9.35
C ALA A 48 4.35 -6.12 8.26
N HIS A 49 3.14 -5.54 8.19
CA HIS A 49 2.18 -5.83 7.13
C HIS A 49 2.71 -5.46 5.75
N TYR A 50 3.38 -4.32 5.61
CA TYR A 50 3.99 -3.90 4.35
C TYR A 50 5.08 -4.85 3.87
N LEU A 51 5.94 -5.33 4.77
CA LEU A 51 6.97 -6.30 4.43
C LEU A 51 6.37 -7.60 3.91
N SER A 52 5.35 -8.16 4.59
CA SER A 52 4.64 -9.34 4.10
C SER A 52 4.00 -9.07 2.72
N PHE A 53 3.25 -7.98 2.60
CA PHE A 53 2.55 -7.60 1.37
C PHE A 53 3.50 -7.51 0.17
N ARG A 54 4.70 -6.96 0.34
CA ARG A 54 5.67 -6.76 -0.74
C ARG A 54 6.35 -8.05 -1.21
N THR A 55 6.28 -9.13 -0.44
CA THR A 55 6.79 -10.44 -0.89
C THR A 55 5.87 -11.12 -1.90
N MET A 56 4.64 -10.63 -2.07
CA MET A 56 3.63 -11.23 -2.94
C MET A 56 3.67 -10.63 -4.35
N ASP A 57 3.43 -11.46 -5.37
CA ASP A 57 3.18 -10.96 -6.73
C ASP A 57 1.69 -10.59 -6.90
N LEU A 58 1.40 -9.31 -6.65
CA LEU A 58 0.03 -8.77 -6.72
C LEU A 58 -0.31 -8.16 -8.08
N ARG A 59 0.58 -8.25 -9.08
CA ARG A 59 0.31 -7.70 -10.43
C ARG A 59 -0.96 -8.27 -11.07
N PRO A 60 -1.26 -9.58 -10.96
CA PRO A 60 -2.50 -10.13 -11.50
C PRO A 60 -3.74 -9.60 -10.77
N LEU A 61 -3.70 -9.58 -9.42
CA LEU A 61 -4.79 -9.08 -8.59
C LEU A 61 -5.08 -7.60 -8.89
N GLN A 62 -4.04 -6.78 -8.95
CA GLN A 62 -4.17 -5.35 -9.25
C GLN A 62 -4.78 -5.11 -10.64
N LYS A 63 -4.43 -5.91 -11.65
CA LYS A 63 -5.06 -5.80 -12.99
C LYS A 63 -6.55 -6.10 -12.94
N SER A 64 -6.95 -7.15 -12.22
CA SER A 64 -8.36 -7.51 -12.06
C SER A 64 -9.15 -6.46 -11.27
N LEU A 65 -8.57 -5.89 -10.21
CA LEU A 65 -9.17 -4.79 -9.45
C LEU A 65 -9.40 -3.55 -10.32
N VAL A 66 -8.41 -3.17 -11.13
CA VAL A 66 -8.52 -2.03 -12.04
C VAL A 66 -9.59 -2.27 -13.10
N ALA A 67 -9.71 -3.50 -13.62
CA ALA A 67 -10.73 -3.85 -14.61
C ALA A 67 -12.17 -3.65 -14.09
N VAL A 68 -12.39 -3.69 -12.77
CA VAL A 68 -13.69 -3.45 -12.13
C VAL A 68 -13.82 -2.04 -11.54
N GLY A 69 -12.88 -1.14 -11.87
CA GLY A 69 -12.90 0.26 -11.43
C GLY A 69 -12.30 0.52 -10.03
N LEU A 70 -11.64 -0.47 -9.42
CA LEU A 70 -11.01 -0.32 -8.10
C LEU A 70 -9.50 -0.05 -8.25
N LEU A 71 -9.05 1.10 -7.75
CA LEU A 71 -7.65 1.52 -7.75
C LEU A 71 -7.07 1.34 -6.34
N GLY A 72 -6.90 0.08 -5.92
CA GLY A 72 -6.70 -0.24 -4.50
C GLY A 72 -5.28 -0.12 -3.96
N LEU A 73 -4.27 -0.71 -4.62
CA LEU A 73 -3.05 -1.08 -3.88
C LEU A 73 -1.87 -0.12 -4.03
N GLY A 74 -1.91 0.83 -4.97
CA GLY A 74 -0.77 1.67 -5.32
C GLY A 74 -0.34 2.72 -4.29
N ARG A 75 -1.08 2.86 -3.18
CA ARG A 75 -0.75 3.77 -2.05
C ARG A 75 -0.87 3.09 -0.68
N CYS A 76 -0.86 1.76 -0.66
CA CYS A 76 -1.07 0.97 0.55
C CYS A 76 0.13 1.02 1.51
N GLU A 77 1.29 1.55 1.10
CA GLU A 77 2.53 1.49 1.87
C GLU A 77 2.42 2.11 3.26
N SER A 78 1.59 3.15 3.40
CA SER A 78 1.33 3.82 4.68
C SER A 78 0.19 3.21 5.50
N ARG A 79 -0.57 2.25 4.93
CA ARG A 79 -1.85 1.78 5.46
C ARG A 79 -2.30 0.46 4.80
N VAL A 80 -1.51 -0.59 4.95
CA VAL A 80 -1.74 -1.84 4.19
C VAL A 80 -3.09 -2.48 4.55
N MET A 81 -3.33 -2.75 5.83
CA MET A 81 -4.57 -3.38 6.29
C MET A 81 -5.82 -2.52 5.99
N PRO A 82 -5.87 -1.21 6.30
CA PRO A 82 -7.02 -0.37 5.96
C PRO A 82 -7.32 -0.29 4.46
N THR A 83 -6.28 -0.38 3.61
CA THR A 83 -6.45 -0.43 2.15
C THR A 83 -7.12 -1.73 1.72
N LEU A 84 -6.66 -2.87 2.25
CA LEU A 84 -7.26 -4.18 1.94
C LEU A 84 -8.69 -4.27 2.47
N ASP A 85 -8.97 -3.77 3.67
CA ASP A 85 -10.32 -3.72 4.24
C ASP A 85 -11.28 -2.90 3.38
N SER A 86 -10.83 -1.75 2.90
CA SER A 86 -11.64 -0.88 2.02
C SER A 86 -11.96 -1.54 0.68
N VAL A 87 -11.00 -2.28 0.10
CA VAL A 87 -11.22 -3.02 -1.15
C VAL A 87 -12.21 -4.15 -0.92
N LEU A 88 -12.07 -4.91 0.16
CA LEU A 88 -13.00 -5.99 0.51
C LEU A 88 -14.42 -5.48 0.74
N ALA A 89 -14.59 -4.40 1.50
CA ALA A 89 -15.90 -3.79 1.74
C ALA A 89 -16.60 -3.32 0.45
N ASN A 90 -15.82 -2.91 -0.56
CA ASN A 90 -16.37 -2.57 -1.88
C ASN A 90 -16.73 -3.84 -2.68
N LEU A 91 -15.90 -4.87 -2.66
CA LEU A 91 -16.16 -6.14 -3.35
C LEU A 91 -17.36 -6.89 -2.75
N ASP A 92 -17.54 -6.86 -1.42
CA ASP A 92 -18.71 -7.43 -0.74
C ASP A 92 -20.00 -6.76 -1.22
N GLN A 93 -20.01 -5.42 -1.34
CA GLN A 93 -21.15 -4.68 -1.87
C GLN A 93 -21.43 -5.02 -3.35
N LEU A 94 -20.39 -5.10 -4.18
CA LEU A 94 -20.52 -5.43 -5.60
C LEU A 94 -21.01 -6.87 -5.82
N THR A 95 -20.67 -7.79 -4.92
CA THR A 95 -21.10 -9.20 -4.96
C THR A 95 -22.42 -9.46 -4.21
N ARG A 96 -23.00 -8.43 -3.57
CA ARG A 96 -24.20 -8.53 -2.72
C ARG A 96 -24.07 -9.57 -1.59
N LYS A 97 -22.84 -9.87 -1.15
CA LYS A 97 -22.59 -10.72 0.00
C LYS A 97 -22.81 -9.91 1.28
N ALA A 98 -23.37 -10.55 2.31
CA ALA A 98 -23.39 -9.97 3.66
C ALA A 98 -21.93 -9.90 4.13
N GLY A 99 -21.31 -8.74 3.98
CA GLY A 99 -19.88 -8.56 4.22
C GLY A 99 -19.50 -8.92 5.65
N THR A 100 -18.39 -9.65 5.81
CA THR A 100 -17.82 -9.99 7.13
C THR A 100 -16.79 -8.96 7.59
N ILE A 101 -16.25 -8.17 6.66
CA ILE A 101 -15.23 -7.16 6.95
C ILE A 101 -15.90 -5.81 7.17
N GLU A 102 -15.66 -5.24 8.36
CA GLU A 102 -16.10 -3.88 8.66
C GLU A 102 -15.28 -2.87 7.85
N ARG A 103 -15.96 -1.91 7.23
CA ARG A 103 -15.30 -0.83 6.50
C ARG A 103 -14.57 0.07 7.50
N PRO A 104 -13.28 0.38 7.30
CA PRO A 104 -12.57 1.28 8.21
C PRO A 104 -13.20 2.68 8.16
N SER A 105 -13.27 3.34 9.31
CA SER A 105 -13.61 4.76 9.37
C SER A 105 -12.59 5.60 8.62
N VAL A 106 -12.97 6.82 8.24
CA VAL A 106 -12.06 7.75 7.55
C VAL A 106 -10.83 8.00 8.42
N GLU A 107 -11.02 8.28 9.70
CA GLU A 107 -9.97 8.54 10.68
C GLU A 107 -9.03 7.35 10.82
N ALA A 108 -9.57 6.14 11.01
CA ALA A 108 -8.79 4.91 11.11
C ALA A 108 -7.99 4.64 9.83
N PHE A 109 -8.59 4.91 8.66
CA PHE A 109 -7.92 4.79 7.37
C PHE A 109 -6.71 5.72 7.24
N TRP A 110 -6.76 6.93 7.82
CA TRP A 110 -5.66 7.91 7.76
C TRP A 110 -4.63 7.81 8.90
N SER A 111 -4.86 6.99 9.93
CA SER A 111 -3.99 6.82 11.11
C SER A 111 -2.50 6.62 10.79
N GLY A 112 -2.17 5.79 9.79
CA GLY A 112 -0.79 5.52 9.38
C GLY A 112 -0.06 6.67 8.66
N MET A 113 -0.72 7.81 8.40
CA MET A 113 -0.12 9.00 7.79
C MET A 113 0.20 10.11 8.80
N HIS A 114 0.07 9.82 10.09
CA HIS A 114 0.33 10.78 11.17
C HIS A 114 1.84 10.92 11.38
N CYS A 115 2.50 11.61 10.45
CA CYS A 115 3.83 12.15 10.72
C CYS A 115 3.63 13.34 11.68
N SER A 116 3.87 13.13 12.99
CA SER A 116 4.02 14.25 13.91
C SER A 116 5.14 15.15 13.36
N SER A 117 4.83 16.42 13.15
CA SER A 117 5.60 17.41 12.38
C SER A 117 6.97 17.79 12.96
N ALA A 118 7.57 16.96 13.83
CA ALA A 118 8.76 17.25 14.59
C ALA A 118 10.06 16.62 14.05
N ARG A 119 10.14 16.23 12.77
CA ARG A 119 11.42 15.86 12.12
C ARG A 119 11.56 16.46 10.72
N PRO A 120 12.72 17.10 10.40
CA PRO A 120 12.85 17.97 9.25
C PRO A 120 12.78 17.19 7.92
N THR A 121 12.03 17.76 6.98
CA THR A 121 11.74 17.43 5.56
C THR A 121 12.90 16.92 4.69
N SER A 122 14.13 16.90 5.22
CA SER A 122 15.37 16.50 4.57
C SER A 122 15.43 15.04 4.05
N CYS A 123 14.59 14.12 4.56
CA CYS A 123 14.60 12.72 4.08
C CYS A 123 13.90 12.55 2.72
N TRP A 124 12.89 13.37 2.40
CA TRP A 124 12.21 13.30 1.11
C TRP A 124 12.91 14.13 0.03
N GLU A 125 13.61 15.19 0.41
CA GLU A 125 14.24 16.12 -0.53
C GLU A 125 15.52 15.59 -1.18
N ARG A 126 16.16 14.57 -0.58
CA ARG A 126 17.37 13.93 -1.12
C ARG A 126 17.09 13.02 -2.34
N ARG A 127 15.84 12.62 -2.58
CA ARG A 127 15.47 11.80 -3.76
C ARG A 127 15.21 12.64 -5.02
N SER A 128 14.88 13.93 -4.86
CA SER A 128 14.61 14.85 -5.98
C SER A 128 15.86 15.43 -6.64
N LYS A 129 17.04 15.33 -6.00
CA LYS A 129 18.31 15.84 -6.54
C LYS A 129 19.13 14.82 -7.35
N VAL A 130 18.75 13.54 -7.39
CA VAL A 130 19.45 12.51 -8.19
C VAL A 130 18.87 12.35 -9.62
N VAL A 131 17.68 12.91 -9.92
CA VAL A 131 17.04 12.86 -11.25
C VAL A 131 16.95 14.25 -11.89
N ARG A 132 17.93 15.13 -11.67
CA ARG A 132 18.03 16.43 -12.39
C ARG A 132 19.48 16.81 -12.72
N ARG A 133 20.31 15.82 -13.10
CA ARG A 133 21.64 16.08 -13.66
C ARG A 133 21.99 15.03 -14.73
N ALA A 134 21.10 14.87 -15.69
CA ALA A 134 21.43 14.33 -17.00
C ALA A 134 20.46 14.93 -18.01
N SER A 135 21.01 15.63 -19.01
CA SER A 135 20.34 16.13 -20.21
C SER A 135 19.57 17.45 -20.08
N CYS A 136 20.31 18.55 -19.97
CA CYS A 136 19.93 19.82 -20.60
C CYS A 136 21.19 20.57 -21.01
N ASP A 137 21.94 20.02 -21.97
CA ASP A 137 23.07 20.67 -22.64
C ASP A 137 23.22 20.04 -24.03
N SER A 138 22.38 20.45 -24.99
CA SER A 138 22.69 20.41 -26.43
C SER A 138 21.48 20.77 -27.30
N LEU A 139 20.98 22.01 -27.24
CA LEU A 139 20.26 22.62 -28.35
C LEU A 139 20.50 24.13 -28.33
N GLY A 140 21.38 24.60 -29.21
CA GLY A 140 21.57 26.03 -29.40
C GLY A 140 22.86 26.43 -30.09
N GLN A 141 23.14 25.93 -31.30
CA GLN A 141 23.91 26.69 -32.29
C GLN A 141 23.39 26.36 -33.69
N GLY A 142 22.78 27.36 -34.34
CA GLY A 142 22.29 27.24 -35.71
C GLY A 142 21.50 28.46 -36.17
N SER A 143 22.21 29.40 -36.81
CA SER A 143 21.76 30.22 -37.95
C SER A 143 20.94 31.52 -37.70
N GLN A 144 21.64 32.66 -37.73
CA GLN A 144 21.22 33.91 -38.40
C GLN A 144 22.44 34.33 -39.26
N ARG A 145 22.37 34.20 -40.59
CA ARG A 145 22.08 35.26 -41.57
C ARG A 145 22.82 36.57 -41.33
#